data_AF-A0A1F9BCM7-F1
#
_entry.id   AF-A0A1F9BCM7-F1
#
_cell.length_a   1.000
_cell.length_b   1.000
_cell.length_c   1.000
_cell.angle_alpha   90.00
_cell.angle_beta   90.00
_cell.angle_gamma   90.00
#
_symmetry.space_group_name_H-M   'P 1'
#
loop_
_entity.id
_entity.type
_entity.pdbx_description
1 polymer ?
#
loop_
_entity_poly.entity_id
_entity_poly.type
_entity_poly.pdbx_seq_one_letter_code
_entity_poly.pdbx_strand_id
1 'polypeptide(L)'
;MLMLTHTYLLQKVLGTADVKNGDLDIYVYNIVPDLLTIHPQINSAQTHKIKRSLDIPASYSKASYVIFHLLVDDLAHYGYICPDCKEEFDPNSQGYSYVKGKPLIHSILELYNTIQKEISYNDAAYSSHLIIEMIYDLVILTHMNSIKTVDLLAEAINFTAKNKMDEFSATINWLYDLGENEVKEVMKEASFYITKERMERIMNIDGRVRLYTNKFGLKTDEKVLYDGVKKLFLQARALLDEDDELFLLEAAQIIKNYGWFPPLT
;
A
#
# COMPACT_ATOMS: atom_id res chain seq x y z
N MET A 1 4.38 0.44 -0.26
CA MET A 1 2.97 0.33 -0.65
C MET A 1 2.64 -1.13 -0.82
N LEU A 2 1.69 -1.58 -0.02
CA LEU A 2 1.04 -2.88 -0.07
C LEU A 2 -0.27 -2.79 -0.88
N MET A 3 -0.36 -1.90 -1.88
CA MET A 3 -1.61 -1.51 -2.54
C MET A 3 -2.48 -2.70 -3.02
N LEU A 4 -1.88 -3.67 -3.71
CA LEU A 4 -2.60 -4.87 -4.15
C LEU A 4 -2.92 -5.79 -2.98
N THR A 5 -2.02 -5.87 -2.00
CA THR A 5 -2.26 -6.58 -0.74
C THR A 5 -3.46 -6.02 0.04
N HIS A 6 -3.61 -4.69 0.16
CA HIS A 6 -4.80 -4.07 0.77
C HIS A 6 -6.07 -4.44 0.01
N THR A 7 -6.00 -4.42 -1.33
CA THR A 7 -7.15 -4.78 -2.18
C THR A 7 -7.53 -6.25 -1.98
N TYR A 8 -6.55 -7.15 -2.02
CA TYR A 8 -6.72 -8.58 -1.78
C TYR A 8 -7.34 -8.84 -0.39
N LEU A 9 -6.79 -8.22 0.65
CA LEU A 9 -7.27 -8.39 2.01
C LEU A 9 -8.72 -7.90 2.16
N LEU A 10 -9.06 -6.75 1.57
CA LEU A 10 -10.44 -6.27 1.58
C LEU A 10 -11.39 -7.24 0.86
N GLN A 11 -11.00 -7.78 -0.31
CA GLN A 11 -11.81 -8.81 -0.99
C GLN A 11 -12.05 -10.04 -0.08
N LYS A 12 -11.04 -10.46 0.68
CA LYS A 12 -11.14 -11.60 1.59
C LYS A 12 -12.05 -11.30 2.77
N VAL A 13 -11.98 -10.09 3.32
CA VAL A 13 -12.81 -9.66 4.46
C VAL A 13 -14.28 -9.47 4.06
N LEU A 14 -14.55 -8.93 2.87
CA LEU A 14 -15.91 -8.78 2.34
C LEU A 14 -16.51 -10.10 1.83
N GLY A 15 -15.65 -11.08 1.52
CA GLY A 15 -16.05 -12.33 0.86
C GLY A 15 -16.25 -12.14 -0.65
N THR A 16 -16.08 -13.21 -1.41
CA THR A 16 -16.17 -13.20 -2.89
C THR A 16 -17.60 -13.00 -3.44
N ALA A 17 -18.62 -12.96 -2.59
CA ALA A 17 -20.02 -13.09 -3.00
C ALA A 17 -20.88 -11.83 -2.87
N ASP A 18 -20.45 -10.78 -2.16
CA ASP A 18 -21.36 -9.70 -1.71
C ASP A 18 -21.05 -8.29 -2.23
N VAL A 19 -19.96 -8.07 -2.96
CA VAL A 19 -19.76 -6.76 -3.61
C VAL A 19 -20.62 -6.69 -4.87
N LYS A 20 -21.79 -6.06 -4.74
CA LYS A 20 -22.64 -5.72 -5.89
C LYS A 20 -21.83 -4.86 -6.85
N ASN A 21 -22.02 -5.04 -8.15
CA ASN A 21 -21.34 -4.24 -9.20
C ASN A 21 -21.46 -2.70 -9.02
N GLY A 22 -22.39 -2.22 -8.18
CA GLY A 22 -22.55 -0.80 -7.85
C GLY A 22 -21.56 -0.24 -6.81
N ASP A 23 -20.83 -1.09 -6.10
CA ASP A 23 -19.96 -0.73 -4.97
C ASP A 23 -18.46 -0.92 -5.30
N LEU A 24 -18.09 -0.98 -6.58
CA LEU A 24 -16.69 -1.18 -7.00
C LEU A 24 -15.75 -0.07 -6.48
N ASP A 25 -16.26 1.13 -6.24
CA ASP A 25 -15.48 2.27 -5.79
C ASP A 25 -14.92 2.11 -4.37
N ILE A 26 -15.47 1.18 -3.55
CA ILE A 26 -14.94 0.88 -2.21
C ILE A 26 -13.47 0.44 -2.25
N TYR A 27 -13.05 -0.25 -3.31
CA TYR A 27 -11.65 -0.66 -3.47
C TYR A 27 -10.73 0.53 -3.76
N VAL A 28 -11.26 1.61 -4.35
CA VAL A 28 -10.51 2.86 -4.55
C VAL A 28 -10.40 3.63 -3.24
N TYR A 29 -11.47 3.72 -2.44
CA TYR A 29 -11.38 4.25 -1.07
C TYR A 29 -10.34 3.50 -0.25
N ASN A 30 -10.29 2.18 -0.36
CA ASN A 30 -9.34 1.35 0.36
C ASN A 30 -7.87 1.55 -0.03
N ILE A 31 -7.57 2.14 -1.19
CA ILE A 31 -6.17 2.42 -1.57
C ILE A 31 -5.88 3.91 -1.72
N VAL A 32 -6.86 4.78 -1.39
CA VAL A 32 -6.70 6.21 -1.53
C VAL A 32 -5.51 6.80 -0.75
N PRO A 33 -5.13 6.31 0.45
CA PRO A 33 -3.99 6.89 1.16
C PRO A 33 -2.68 6.74 0.38
N ASP A 34 -2.53 5.61 -0.33
CA ASP A 34 -1.45 5.35 -1.26
C ASP A 34 -1.58 6.20 -2.53
N LEU A 35 -2.78 6.24 -3.14
CA LEU A 35 -3.01 6.95 -4.40
C LEU A 35 -2.75 8.45 -4.29
N LEU A 36 -3.16 9.08 -3.20
CA LEU A 36 -3.02 10.53 -3.03
C LEU A 36 -1.56 10.98 -3.11
N THR A 37 -0.62 10.11 -2.73
CA THR A 37 0.82 10.41 -2.81
C THR A 37 1.39 10.44 -4.22
N ILE A 38 0.57 10.13 -5.25
CA ILE A 38 0.90 10.39 -6.65
C ILE A 38 1.05 11.91 -6.88
N HIS A 39 0.22 12.73 -6.20
CA HIS A 39 0.31 14.18 -6.33
C HIS A 39 1.54 14.70 -5.58
N PRO A 40 2.38 15.56 -6.21
CA PRO A 40 3.68 15.97 -5.65
C PRO A 40 3.59 16.77 -4.35
N GLN A 41 2.42 17.34 -4.04
CA GLN A 41 2.20 18.12 -2.82
C GLN A 41 1.56 17.31 -1.68
N ILE A 42 1.16 16.07 -1.94
CA ILE A 42 0.52 15.21 -0.92
C ILE A 42 1.51 14.12 -0.52
N ASN A 43 1.83 14.04 0.77
CA ASN A 43 2.74 13.06 1.32
C ASN A 43 2.03 12.05 2.24
N SER A 44 2.71 10.94 2.55
CA SER A 44 2.14 9.87 3.39
C SER A 44 1.78 10.35 4.79
N ALA A 45 2.54 11.28 5.38
CA ALA A 45 2.21 11.83 6.70
C ALA A 45 0.86 12.56 6.71
N GLN A 46 0.47 13.19 5.59
CA GLN A 46 -0.86 13.79 5.45
C GLN A 46 -1.97 12.74 5.32
N THR A 47 -1.71 11.63 4.64
CA THR A 47 -2.73 10.60 4.37
C THR A 47 -2.88 9.60 5.52
N HIS A 48 -1.90 9.51 6.43
CA HIS A 48 -1.91 8.54 7.53
C HIS A 48 -2.24 9.16 8.91
N LYS A 49 -2.50 10.48 8.98
CA LYS A 49 -2.81 11.20 10.24
C LYS A 49 -4.26 11.00 10.76
N ILE A 50 -5.09 10.25 10.04
CA ILE A 50 -6.53 10.14 10.33
C ILE A 50 -6.77 9.20 11.50
N LYS A 51 -7.40 9.70 12.56
CA LYS A 51 -7.77 8.92 13.76
C LYS A 51 -8.59 7.69 13.41
N ARG A 52 -8.23 6.54 13.97
CA ARG A 52 -8.89 5.26 13.67
C ARG A 52 -10.27 5.20 14.32
N SER A 53 -10.50 6.03 15.33
CA SER A 53 -11.79 6.24 16.00
C SER A 53 -12.60 7.42 15.43
N LEU A 54 -12.27 7.91 14.23
CA LEU A 54 -13.01 9.01 13.60
C LEU A 54 -14.49 8.62 13.46
N ASP A 55 -15.39 9.49 13.94
CA ASP A 55 -16.81 9.34 13.71
C ASP A 55 -17.15 9.77 12.27
N ILE A 56 -17.53 8.80 11.44
CA ILE A 56 -17.77 9.01 10.01
C ILE A 56 -19.27 9.26 9.79
N PRO A 57 -19.68 10.45 9.31
CA PRO A 57 -21.06 10.73 8.99
C PRO A 57 -21.61 9.77 7.94
N ALA A 58 -22.91 9.48 8.01
CA ALA A 58 -23.57 8.57 7.06
C ALA A 58 -23.41 8.99 5.59
N SER A 59 -23.32 10.29 5.31
CA SER A 59 -23.08 10.84 3.95
C SER A 59 -21.70 10.50 3.38
N TYR A 60 -20.76 10.08 4.23
CA TYR A 60 -19.37 9.79 3.89
C TYR A 60 -18.97 8.38 4.33
N SER A 61 -19.93 7.47 4.47
CA SER A 61 -19.72 6.12 5.04
C SER A 61 -18.58 5.32 4.37
N LYS A 62 -18.33 5.54 3.07
CA LYS A 62 -17.23 4.92 2.33
C LYS A 62 -15.83 5.33 2.80
N ALA A 63 -15.69 6.42 3.55
CA ALA A 63 -14.46 6.74 4.27
C ALA A 63 -14.03 5.62 5.25
N SER A 64 -14.96 4.74 5.67
CA SER A 64 -14.63 3.58 6.51
C SER A 64 -13.66 2.61 5.83
N TYR A 65 -13.67 2.52 4.49
CA TYR A 65 -12.70 1.71 3.75
C TYR A 65 -11.30 2.36 3.74
N VAL A 66 -11.22 3.69 3.87
CA VAL A 66 -9.95 4.38 4.11
C VAL A 66 -9.41 4.04 5.50
N ILE A 67 -10.29 3.96 6.51
CA ILE A 67 -9.90 3.50 7.85
C ILE A 67 -9.38 2.06 7.80
N PHE A 68 -10.02 1.17 7.04
CA PHE A 68 -9.54 -0.21 6.87
C PHE A 68 -8.09 -0.25 6.38
N HIS A 69 -7.75 0.54 5.34
CA HIS A 69 -6.37 0.67 4.87
C HIS A 69 -5.41 1.03 6.01
N LEU A 70 -5.74 2.09 6.75
CA LEU A 70 -4.89 2.59 7.83
C LEU A 70 -4.73 1.60 8.98
N LEU A 71 -5.73 0.75 9.23
CA LEU A 71 -5.63 -0.33 10.22
C LEU A 71 -4.69 -1.44 9.74
N VAL A 72 -4.68 -1.75 8.45
CA VAL A 72 -3.72 -2.72 7.87
C VAL A 72 -2.30 -2.15 7.94
N ASP A 73 -2.13 -0.88 7.59
CA ASP A 73 -0.83 -0.20 7.68
C ASP A 73 -0.34 -0.10 9.11
N ASP A 74 -1.20 0.14 10.09
CA ASP A 74 -0.81 0.13 11.49
C ASP A 74 -0.17 -1.21 11.90
N LEU A 75 -0.71 -2.33 11.41
CA LEU A 75 -0.14 -3.66 11.67
C LEU A 75 1.15 -3.92 10.86
N ALA A 76 1.21 -3.42 9.63
CA ALA A 76 2.41 -3.53 8.79
C ALA A 76 3.57 -2.67 9.32
N HIS A 77 3.27 -1.49 9.85
CA HIS A 77 4.24 -0.45 10.22
C HIS A 77 4.54 -0.42 11.70
N TYR A 78 3.59 -0.67 12.60
CA TYR A 78 3.75 -0.59 14.06
C TYR A 78 3.60 -1.94 14.76
N GLY A 79 2.81 -2.85 14.18
CA GLY A 79 2.54 -4.18 14.74
C GLY A 79 1.32 -4.21 15.68
N TYR A 80 0.65 -3.07 15.83
CA TYR A 80 -0.58 -2.89 16.59
C TYR A 80 -1.39 -1.73 15.99
N ILE A 81 -2.69 -1.71 16.24
CA ILE A 81 -3.56 -0.59 15.82
C ILE A 81 -3.28 0.62 16.70
N CYS A 82 -2.92 1.75 16.09
CA CYS A 82 -2.63 3.01 16.76
C CYS A 82 -3.86 3.94 16.68
N PRO A 83 -4.65 4.10 17.76
CA PRO A 83 -5.91 4.83 17.69
C PRO A 83 -5.76 6.32 17.34
N ASP A 84 -4.67 6.94 17.81
CA ASP A 84 -4.46 8.39 17.80
C ASP A 84 -3.55 8.93 16.69
N CYS A 85 -2.91 8.05 15.90
CA CYS A 85 -2.10 8.40 14.71
C CYS A 85 -0.90 9.31 14.96
N LYS A 86 -0.20 9.11 16.08
CA LYS A 86 0.94 9.95 16.50
C LYS A 86 2.30 9.26 16.49
N GLU A 87 2.38 8.08 15.87
CA GLU A 87 3.63 7.33 15.78
C GLU A 87 4.59 8.09 14.85
N GLU A 88 5.74 8.49 15.38
CA GLU A 88 6.86 8.95 14.57
C GLU A 88 7.56 7.74 13.91
N PHE A 89 8.40 8.01 12.92
CA PHE A 89 9.20 6.94 12.31
C PHE A 89 10.12 6.28 13.35
N ASP A 90 9.96 4.97 13.53
CA ASP A 90 10.85 4.14 14.35
C ASP A 90 11.49 3.02 13.51
N PRO A 91 12.81 3.04 13.28
CA PRO A 91 13.49 1.97 12.56
C PRO A 91 13.47 0.62 13.29
N ASN A 92 13.11 0.60 14.59
CA ASN A 92 12.98 -0.60 15.41
C ASN A 92 11.52 -1.02 15.64
N SER A 93 10.60 -0.46 14.86
CA SER A 93 9.20 -0.80 14.97
C SER A 93 8.95 -2.31 14.88
N GLN A 94 7.93 -2.78 15.60
CA GLN A 94 7.51 -4.18 15.64
C GLN A 94 6.49 -4.52 14.54
N GLY A 95 6.22 -3.59 13.61
CA GLY A 95 5.39 -3.83 12.45
C GLY A 95 5.96 -4.91 11.54
N TYR A 96 5.07 -5.66 10.89
CA TYR A 96 5.43 -6.78 10.03
C TYR A 96 6.54 -6.43 9.02
N SER A 97 6.38 -5.32 8.31
CA SER A 97 7.33 -4.87 7.27
C SER A 97 8.70 -4.51 7.85
N TYR A 98 8.76 -3.99 9.08
CA TYR A 98 10.01 -3.66 9.77
C TYR A 98 10.70 -4.90 10.33
N VAL A 99 9.95 -5.79 10.98
CA VAL A 99 10.48 -7.05 11.52
C VAL A 99 11.07 -7.91 10.40
N LYS A 100 10.33 -8.08 9.29
CA LYS A 100 10.81 -8.82 8.12
C LYS A 100 11.92 -8.09 7.36
N GLY A 101 11.91 -6.75 7.37
CA GLY A 101 12.88 -5.93 6.65
C GLY A 101 14.24 -5.81 7.36
N LYS A 102 14.26 -5.95 8.69
CA LYS A 102 15.45 -5.74 9.53
C LYS A 102 16.72 -6.46 9.03
N PRO A 103 16.68 -7.72 8.57
CA PRO A 103 17.86 -8.41 8.04
C PRO A 103 18.46 -7.76 6.77
N LEU A 104 17.68 -6.95 6.03
CA LEU A 104 18.12 -6.30 4.79
C LEU A 104 18.89 -5.00 5.03
N ILE A 105 18.79 -4.39 6.22
CA ILE A 105 19.36 -3.06 6.50
C ILE A 105 20.88 -3.04 6.23
N HIS A 106 21.60 -4.06 6.72
CA HIS A 106 23.04 -4.13 6.50
C HIS A 106 23.40 -4.25 5.02
N SER A 107 22.69 -5.11 4.27
CA SER A 107 22.87 -5.25 2.82
C SER A 107 22.61 -3.94 2.06
N ILE A 108 21.66 -3.12 2.52
CA ILE A 108 21.39 -1.80 1.93
C ILE A 108 22.54 -0.84 2.21
N LEU A 109 23.05 -0.78 3.44
CA LEU A 109 24.20 0.05 3.80
C LEU A 109 25.44 -0.33 2.95
N GLU A 110 25.70 -1.63 2.79
CA GLU A 110 26.79 -2.13 1.95
C GLU A 110 26.63 -1.75 0.47
N LEU A 111 25.40 -1.83 -0.06
CA LEU A 111 25.10 -1.44 -1.44
C LEU A 111 25.38 0.05 -1.67
N TYR A 112 24.91 0.92 -0.77
CA TYR A 112 25.15 2.36 -0.87
C TYR A 112 26.63 2.72 -0.76
N ASN A 113 27.37 2.06 0.14
CA ASN A 113 28.82 2.20 0.21
C ASN A 113 29.52 1.76 -1.10
N THR A 114 29.06 0.66 -1.71
CA THR A 114 29.62 0.14 -2.98
C THR A 114 29.44 1.13 -4.13
N ILE A 115 28.32 1.84 -4.19
CA ILE A 115 28.03 2.86 -5.22
C ILE A 115 28.49 4.27 -4.79
N GLN A 116 29.28 4.37 -3.73
CA GLN A 116 29.82 5.64 -3.21
C GLN A 116 28.75 6.69 -2.89
N LYS A 117 27.61 6.25 -2.36
CA LYS A 117 26.55 7.12 -1.84
C LYS A 117 26.39 6.94 -0.33
N GLU A 118 26.06 8.03 0.34
CA GLU A 118 25.72 7.99 1.75
C GLU A 118 24.23 7.65 1.94
N ILE A 119 23.93 6.89 2.98
CA ILE A 119 22.58 6.63 3.46
C ILE A 119 22.64 6.49 4.98
N SER A 120 21.68 7.09 5.69
CA SER A 120 21.60 6.91 7.14
C SER A 120 21.05 5.53 7.49
N TYR A 121 21.25 5.08 8.74
CA TYR A 121 20.62 3.84 9.22
C TYR A 121 19.08 3.93 9.13
N ASN A 122 18.50 5.09 9.44
CA ASN A 122 17.06 5.32 9.39
C ASN A 122 16.53 5.21 7.95
N ASP A 123 17.24 5.80 6.98
CA ASP A 123 16.86 5.71 5.57
C ASP A 123 17.04 4.27 5.03
N ALA A 124 18.05 3.54 5.50
CA ALA A 124 18.24 2.13 5.15
C ALA A 124 17.12 1.26 5.75
N ALA A 125 16.70 1.52 6.99
CA ALA A 125 15.55 0.88 7.61
C ALA A 125 14.25 1.21 6.87
N TYR A 126 14.05 2.49 6.51
CA TYR A 126 12.93 2.94 5.68
C TYR A 126 12.91 2.19 4.33
N SER A 127 14.07 2.12 3.68
CA SER A 127 14.23 1.39 2.44
C SER A 127 13.95 -0.12 2.59
N SER A 128 14.33 -0.74 3.70
CA SER A 128 14.14 -2.18 3.92
C SER A 128 12.67 -2.55 4.03
N HIS A 129 11.86 -1.80 4.77
CA HIS A 129 10.43 -2.12 4.90
C HIS A 129 9.71 -1.91 3.57
N LEU A 130 10.08 -0.88 2.79
CA LEU A 130 9.50 -0.68 1.46
C LEU A 130 9.82 -1.84 0.51
N ILE A 131 11.02 -2.44 0.60
CA ILE A 131 11.33 -3.65 -0.16
C ILE A 131 10.39 -4.77 0.26
N ILE A 132 10.17 -4.99 1.56
CA ILE A 132 9.21 -6.00 2.07
C ILE A 132 7.82 -5.76 1.50
N GLU A 133 7.29 -4.54 1.56
CA GLU A 133 5.96 -4.22 1.03
C GLU A 133 5.86 -4.49 -0.48
N MET A 134 6.88 -4.11 -1.25
CA MET A 134 6.90 -4.33 -2.69
C MET A 134 7.01 -5.81 -3.07
N ILE A 135 7.73 -6.61 -2.28
CA ILE A 135 7.90 -8.05 -2.54
C ILE A 135 6.70 -8.85 -2.05
N TYR A 136 5.99 -8.41 -1.02
CA TYR A 136 4.86 -9.13 -0.44
C TYR A 136 3.74 -9.36 -1.47
N ASP A 137 3.44 -8.34 -2.28
CA ASP A 137 2.55 -8.46 -3.45
C ASP A 137 2.97 -9.61 -4.41
N LEU A 138 4.28 -9.86 -4.59
CA LEU A 138 4.75 -10.95 -5.44
C LEU A 138 4.62 -12.32 -4.75
N VAL A 139 4.80 -12.36 -3.44
CA VAL A 139 4.66 -13.58 -2.63
C VAL A 139 3.21 -14.08 -2.71
N ILE A 140 2.24 -13.20 -2.50
CA ILE A 140 0.82 -13.56 -2.54
C ILE A 140 0.21 -13.54 -3.96
N LEU A 141 1.02 -13.41 -5.02
CA LEU A 141 0.54 -13.23 -6.39
C LEU A 141 -0.39 -14.37 -6.85
N THR A 142 -0.08 -15.62 -6.50
CA THR A 142 -0.93 -16.77 -6.84
C THR A 142 -2.31 -16.64 -6.21
N HIS A 143 -2.39 -16.17 -4.96
CA HIS A 143 -3.64 -15.94 -4.25
C HIS A 143 -4.43 -14.79 -4.89
N MET A 144 -3.78 -13.67 -5.21
CA MET A 144 -4.39 -12.54 -5.90
C MET A 144 -4.96 -12.92 -7.27
N ASN A 145 -4.22 -13.74 -8.04
CA ASN A 145 -4.67 -14.23 -9.33
C ASN A 145 -5.91 -15.13 -9.20
N SER A 146 -6.02 -15.92 -8.13
CA SER A 146 -7.15 -16.82 -7.91
C SER A 146 -8.49 -16.09 -7.75
N ILE A 147 -8.47 -14.85 -7.27
CA ILE A 147 -9.67 -14.00 -7.09
C ILE A 147 -9.64 -12.71 -7.93
N LYS A 148 -8.75 -12.67 -8.95
CA LYS A 148 -8.66 -11.58 -9.94
C LYS A 148 -8.47 -10.18 -9.32
N THR A 149 -7.67 -10.05 -8.27
CA THR A 149 -7.43 -8.77 -7.56
C THR A 149 -6.96 -7.65 -8.48
N VAL A 150 -6.05 -7.94 -9.42
CA VAL A 150 -5.53 -6.93 -10.36
C VAL A 150 -6.61 -6.45 -11.32
N ASP A 151 -7.40 -7.37 -11.89
CA ASP A 151 -8.52 -7.02 -12.77
C ASP A 151 -9.54 -6.15 -12.04
N LEU A 152 -9.91 -6.56 -10.81
CA LEU A 152 -10.86 -5.86 -9.98
C LEU A 152 -10.40 -4.42 -9.68
N LEU A 153 -9.14 -4.24 -9.26
CA LEU A 153 -8.63 -2.91 -8.93
C LEU A 153 -8.62 -1.99 -10.17
N ALA A 154 -8.17 -2.52 -11.31
CA ALA A 154 -8.16 -1.76 -12.56
C ALA A 154 -9.59 -1.38 -13.00
N GLU A 155 -10.57 -2.27 -12.79
CA GLU A 155 -11.99 -1.98 -13.05
C GLU A 155 -12.54 -0.95 -12.08
N ALA A 156 -12.24 -1.07 -10.78
CA ALA A 156 -12.66 -0.16 -9.73
C ALA A 156 -12.18 1.28 -9.96
N ILE A 157 -10.91 1.47 -10.35
CA ILE A 157 -10.35 2.78 -10.69
C ILE A 157 -11.11 3.40 -11.86
N ASN A 158 -11.31 2.64 -12.94
CA ASN A 158 -12.04 3.11 -14.12
C ASN A 158 -13.51 3.42 -13.83
N PHE A 159 -14.17 2.56 -13.05
CA PHE A 159 -15.54 2.74 -12.61
C PHE A 159 -15.68 4.02 -11.78
N THR A 160 -14.78 4.21 -10.81
CA THR A 160 -14.80 5.37 -9.92
C THR A 160 -14.60 6.66 -10.69
N ALA A 161 -13.58 6.70 -11.55
CA ALA A 161 -13.28 7.86 -12.36
C ALA A 161 -14.43 8.26 -13.30
N LYS A 162 -15.18 7.29 -13.83
CA LYS A 162 -16.29 7.53 -14.76
C LYS A 162 -17.62 7.84 -14.07
N ASN A 163 -17.92 7.16 -12.97
CA ASN A 163 -19.28 7.11 -12.42
C ASN A 163 -19.40 7.69 -11.02
N LYS A 164 -18.30 7.78 -10.26
CA LYS A 164 -18.31 8.12 -8.82
C LYS A 164 -17.39 9.27 -8.45
N MET A 165 -16.82 9.98 -9.42
CA MET A 165 -15.79 10.99 -9.18
C MET A 165 -16.24 12.10 -8.21
N ASP A 166 -17.47 12.62 -8.35
CA ASP A 166 -17.95 13.70 -7.48
C ASP A 166 -18.20 13.20 -6.05
N GLU A 167 -18.82 12.02 -5.88
CA GLU A 167 -19.00 11.38 -4.56
C GLU A 167 -17.65 11.08 -3.90
N PHE A 168 -16.71 10.53 -4.67
CA PHE A 168 -15.36 10.20 -4.22
C PHE A 168 -14.60 11.45 -3.79
N SER A 169 -14.49 12.45 -4.66
CA SER A 169 -13.74 13.68 -4.36
C SER A 169 -14.32 14.43 -3.16
N ALA A 170 -15.66 14.53 -3.04
CA ALA A 170 -16.29 15.15 -1.88
C ALA A 170 -15.97 14.40 -0.57
N THR A 171 -15.99 13.07 -0.59
CA THR A 171 -15.68 12.23 0.59
C THR A 171 -14.21 12.34 1.00
N ILE A 172 -13.29 12.29 0.03
CA ILE A 172 -11.85 12.40 0.29
C ILE A 172 -11.49 13.82 0.73
N ASN A 173 -12.12 14.85 0.16
CA ASN A 173 -11.94 16.22 0.60
C ASN A 173 -12.45 16.42 2.03
N TRP A 174 -13.62 15.87 2.39
CA TRP A 174 -14.10 15.88 3.78
C TRP A 174 -13.11 15.21 4.74
N LEU A 175 -12.52 14.07 4.33
CA LEU A 175 -11.63 13.30 5.18
C LEU A 175 -10.26 13.96 5.39
N TYR A 176 -9.68 14.53 4.32
CA TYR A 176 -8.28 14.97 4.34
C TYR A 176 -8.07 16.49 4.21
N ASP A 177 -9.09 17.25 3.81
CA ASP A 177 -9.01 18.69 3.52
C ASP A 177 -7.95 19.01 2.45
N LEU A 178 -7.98 18.28 1.32
CA LEU A 178 -6.98 18.35 0.25
C LEU A 178 -7.44 19.13 -0.99
N GLY A 179 -8.70 19.57 -1.04
CA GLY A 179 -9.33 20.14 -2.22
C GLY A 179 -9.83 19.06 -3.20
N GLU A 180 -11.02 19.25 -3.77
CA GLU A 180 -11.61 18.25 -4.68
C GLU A 180 -10.87 18.14 -6.03
N ASN A 181 -10.22 19.22 -6.48
CA ASN A 181 -9.52 19.24 -7.76
C ASN A 181 -8.25 18.38 -7.70
N GLU A 182 -7.50 18.48 -6.62
CA GLU A 182 -6.30 17.70 -6.34
C GLU A 182 -6.64 16.20 -6.32
N VAL A 183 -7.77 15.83 -5.70
CA VAL A 183 -8.27 14.43 -5.71
C VAL A 183 -8.64 13.97 -7.13
N LYS A 184 -9.30 14.84 -7.91
CA LYS A 184 -9.66 14.55 -9.31
C LYS A 184 -8.43 14.36 -10.19
N GLU A 185 -7.38 15.15 -9.97
CA GLU A 185 -6.09 15.02 -10.67
C GLU A 185 -5.41 13.68 -10.33
N VAL A 186 -5.32 13.33 -9.05
CA VAL A 186 -4.82 12.01 -8.60
C VAL A 186 -5.56 10.89 -9.29
N MET A 187 -6.90 10.92 -9.31
CA MET A 187 -7.70 9.87 -9.94
C MET A 187 -7.49 9.77 -11.45
N LYS A 188 -7.30 10.92 -12.12
CA LYS A 188 -6.97 10.95 -13.55
C LYS A 188 -5.62 10.27 -13.81
N GLU A 189 -4.59 10.59 -13.02
CA GLU A 189 -3.30 9.92 -13.13
C GLU A 189 -3.38 8.43 -12.80
N ALA A 190 -4.06 8.08 -11.70
CA ALA A 190 -4.28 6.69 -11.31
C ALA A 190 -4.95 5.89 -12.43
N SER A 191 -5.96 6.43 -13.10
CA SER A 191 -6.64 5.77 -14.23
C SER A 191 -5.72 5.51 -15.43
N PHE A 192 -4.67 6.32 -15.60
CA PHE A 192 -3.70 6.16 -16.67
C PHE A 192 -2.58 5.16 -16.30
N TYR A 193 -2.17 5.12 -15.03
CA TYR A 193 -1.05 4.30 -14.57
C TYR A 193 -1.46 2.92 -14.05
N ILE A 194 -2.63 2.81 -13.41
CA ILE A 194 -3.14 1.58 -12.77
C ILE A 194 -4.07 0.87 -13.76
N THR A 195 -3.50 0.39 -14.85
CA THR A 195 -4.17 -0.52 -15.79
C THR A 195 -3.71 -1.94 -15.55
N LYS A 196 -4.54 -2.93 -15.87
CA LYS A 196 -4.17 -4.35 -15.79
C LYS A 196 -2.80 -4.62 -16.41
N GLU A 197 -2.63 -4.19 -17.66
CA GLU A 197 -1.41 -4.40 -18.45
C GLU A 197 -0.16 -3.78 -17.80
N ARG A 198 -0.31 -2.60 -17.18
CA ARG A 198 0.79 -1.92 -16.49
C ARG A 198 1.12 -2.59 -15.16
N MET A 199 0.09 -2.96 -14.40
CA MET A 199 0.23 -3.69 -13.15
C MET A 199 0.92 -5.04 -13.40
N GLU A 200 0.45 -5.85 -14.35
CA GLU A 200 1.08 -7.14 -14.70
C GLU A 200 2.55 -6.99 -15.09
N ARG A 201 2.93 -5.90 -15.78
CA ARG A 201 4.33 -5.62 -16.15
C ARG A 201 5.24 -5.35 -14.95
N ILE A 202 4.70 -4.82 -13.85
CA ILE A 202 5.46 -4.55 -12.62
C ILE A 202 5.40 -5.71 -11.61
N MET A 203 4.50 -6.68 -11.81
CA MET A 203 4.35 -7.89 -10.97
C MET A 203 5.45 -8.94 -11.23
N ASN A 204 6.70 -8.52 -11.21
CA ASN A 204 7.88 -9.37 -11.25
C ASN A 204 9.07 -8.64 -10.61
N ILE A 205 10.14 -9.38 -10.28
CA ILE A 205 11.33 -8.83 -9.59
C ILE A 205 11.92 -7.64 -10.34
N ASP A 206 12.13 -7.75 -11.66
CA ASP A 206 12.74 -6.66 -12.44
C ASP A 206 11.84 -5.40 -12.47
N GLY A 207 10.52 -5.59 -12.47
CA GLY A 207 9.53 -4.52 -12.29
C GLY A 207 9.66 -3.82 -10.94
N ARG A 208 9.78 -4.58 -9.85
CA ARG A 208 9.95 -4.04 -8.49
C ARG A 208 11.30 -3.33 -8.31
N VAL A 209 12.38 -3.84 -8.89
CA VAL A 209 13.69 -3.18 -8.92
C VAL A 209 13.59 -1.81 -9.60
N ARG A 210 12.92 -1.71 -10.75
CA ARG A 210 12.70 -0.42 -11.44
C ARG A 210 11.86 0.56 -10.62
N LEU A 211 10.79 0.08 -9.97
CA LEU A 211 9.95 0.92 -9.11
C LEU A 211 10.75 1.45 -7.91
N TYR A 212 11.50 0.59 -7.23
CA TYR A 212 12.35 0.96 -6.11
C TYR A 212 13.39 2.01 -6.53
N THR A 213 14.14 1.73 -7.59
CA THR A 213 15.21 2.63 -8.04
C THR A 213 14.68 4.00 -8.48
N ASN A 214 13.55 4.04 -9.18
CA ASN A 214 12.88 5.30 -9.50
C ASN A 214 12.45 6.08 -8.25
N LYS A 215 11.88 5.40 -7.24
CA LYS A 215 11.44 6.04 -5.97
C LYS A 215 12.60 6.67 -5.21
N PHE A 216 13.78 6.05 -5.23
CA PHE A 216 14.96 6.52 -4.52
C PHE A 216 15.94 7.35 -5.39
N GLY A 217 15.56 7.72 -6.62
CA GLY A 217 16.42 8.49 -7.52
C GLY A 217 17.73 7.76 -7.88
N LEU A 218 17.69 6.44 -7.91
CA LEU A 218 18.81 5.57 -8.25
C LEU A 218 18.78 5.26 -9.74
N LYS A 219 19.87 5.55 -10.47
CA LYS A 219 19.92 5.33 -11.92
C LYS A 219 20.27 3.87 -12.22
N THR A 220 19.37 3.17 -12.91
CA THR A 220 19.48 1.72 -13.19
C THR A 220 20.43 1.35 -14.32
N ASP A 221 20.98 2.33 -15.02
CA ASP A 221 21.99 2.13 -16.08
C ASP A 221 23.32 1.60 -15.50
N GLU A 222 23.55 1.80 -14.20
CA GLU A 222 24.64 1.17 -13.47
C GLU A 222 24.31 -0.29 -13.14
N LYS A 223 24.93 -1.23 -13.87
CA LYS A 223 24.75 -2.67 -13.68
C LYS A 223 24.97 -3.13 -12.22
N VAL A 224 25.98 -2.57 -11.55
CA VAL A 224 26.31 -2.89 -10.16
C VAL A 224 25.14 -2.54 -9.23
N LEU A 225 24.53 -1.37 -9.43
CA LEU A 225 23.38 -0.92 -8.67
C LEU A 225 22.16 -1.81 -8.94
N TYR A 226 21.87 -2.09 -10.21
CA TYR A 226 20.77 -2.97 -10.59
C TYR A 226 20.88 -4.37 -9.95
N ASP A 227 22.04 -5.01 -10.09
CA ASP A 227 22.30 -6.35 -9.56
C ASP A 227 22.25 -6.36 -8.03
N GLY A 228 22.75 -5.29 -7.39
CA GLY A 228 22.67 -5.09 -5.95
C GLY A 228 21.23 -4.98 -5.44
N VAL A 229 20.41 -4.11 -6.04
CA VAL A 229 18.99 -3.97 -5.69
C VAL A 229 18.24 -5.28 -5.96
N LYS A 230 18.49 -5.94 -7.09
CA LYS A 230 17.90 -7.24 -7.41
C LYS A 230 18.22 -8.29 -6.35
N LYS A 231 19.45 -8.32 -5.84
CA LYS A 231 19.85 -9.20 -4.74
C LYS A 231 19.05 -8.91 -3.47
N LEU A 232 18.82 -7.64 -3.11
CA LEU A 232 17.98 -7.26 -1.97
C LEU A 232 16.55 -7.80 -2.10
N PHE A 233 15.94 -7.67 -3.28
CA PHE A 233 14.58 -8.20 -3.53
C PHE A 233 14.52 -9.73 -3.46
N LEU A 234 15.54 -10.43 -3.95
CA LEU A 234 15.61 -11.90 -3.84
C LEU A 234 15.81 -12.36 -2.39
N GLN A 235 16.63 -11.64 -1.61
CA GLN A 235 16.76 -11.88 -0.17
C GLN A 235 15.42 -11.65 0.55
N ALA A 236 14.75 -10.53 0.25
CA ALA A 236 13.43 -10.21 0.81
C ALA A 236 12.40 -11.31 0.52
N ARG A 237 12.36 -11.84 -0.71
CA ARG A 237 11.45 -12.93 -1.06
C ARG A 237 11.71 -14.18 -0.21
N ALA A 238 12.97 -14.56 -0.06
CA ALA A 238 13.34 -15.72 0.76
C ALA A 238 12.97 -15.56 2.26
N LEU A 239 12.88 -14.33 2.77
CA LEU A 239 12.43 -14.05 4.15
C LEU A 239 10.91 -14.18 4.33
N LEU A 240 10.15 -14.20 3.23
CA LEU A 240 8.70 -14.21 3.22
C LEU A 240 8.11 -15.56 2.80
N ASP A 241 8.85 -16.39 2.05
CA ASP A 241 8.42 -17.71 1.51
C ASP A 241 7.90 -18.71 2.59
N GLU A 242 7.99 -18.41 3.89
CA GLU A 242 7.48 -19.24 4.99
C GLU A 242 6.13 -18.75 5.58
N ASP A 243 5.67 -17.52 5.27
CA ASP A 243 4.58 -16.83 6.00
C ASP A 243 3.51 -16.19 5.08
N ASP A 244 3.38 -16.67 3.84
CA ASP A 244 2.67 -15.99 2.73
C ASP A 244 1.31 -15.38 3.08
N GLU A 245 0.43 -16.08 3.81
CA GLU A 245 -0.89 -15.56 4.23
C GLU A 245 -1.04 -15.33 5.74
N LEU A 246 -0.06 -15.68 6.57
CA LEU A 246 -0.22 -15.62 8.04
C LEU A 246 -0.51 -14.18 8.49
N PHE A 247 0.28 -13.22 7.99
CA PHE A 247 0.07 -11.80 8.26
C PHE A 247 -1.35 -11.34 7.90
N LEU A 248 -1.88 -11.78 6.75
CA LEU A 248 -3.22 -11.39 6.30
C LEU A 248 -4.33 -11.95 7.18
N LEU A 249 -4.18 -13.20 7.61
CA LEU A 249 -5.13 -13.85 8.52
C LEU A 249 -5.14 -13.16 9.89
N GLU A 250 -3.96 -12.90 10.44
CA GLU A 250 -3.81 -12.19 11.71
C GLU A 250 -4.32 -10.76 11.62
N ALA A 251 -3.99 -10.04 10.54
CA ALA A 251 -4.46 -8.68 10.32
C ALA A 251 -5.99 -8.60 10.23
N ALA A 252 -6.62 -9.47 9.44
CA ALA A 252 -8.08 -9.54 9.37
C ALA A 252 -8.71 -9.80 10.74
N GLN A 253 -8.13 -10.72 11.52
CA GLN A 253 -8.65 -11.08 12.84
C GLN A 253 -8.48 -9.94 13.86
N ILE A 254 -7.33 -9.26 13.86
CA ILE A 254 -7.07 -8.12 14.74
C ILE A 254 -7.99 -6.95 14.40
N ILE A 255 -8.16 -6.63 13.12
CA ILE A 255 -9.06 -5.55 12.64
C ILE A 255 -10.51 -5.84 13.02
N LYS A 256 -10.96 -7.09 12.86
CA LYS A 256 -12.28 -7.52 13.30
C LYS A 256 -12.46 -7.38 14.82
N ASN A 257 -11.45 -7.77 15.60
CA ASN A 257 -11.48 -7.65 17.07
C ASN A 257 -11.43 -6.19 17.55
N TYR A 258 -10.80 -5.31 16.79
CA TYR A 258 -10.82 -3.86 17.02
C TYR A 258 -12.22 -3.26 16.81
N GLY A 259 -13.11 -3.98 16.11
CA GLY A 259 -14.50 -3.58 15.90
C GLY A 259 -14.74 -2.84 14.60
N TRP A 260 -13.81 -2.92 13.63
CA TRP A 260 -14.10 -2.45 12.28
C TRP A 260 -15.02 -3.45 11.58
N PHE A 261 -16.11 -2.94 11.00
CA PHE A 261 -17.02 -3.67 10.15
C PHE A 261 -17.31 -2.84 8.90
N PRO A 262 -17.49 -3.48 7.73
CA PRO A 262 -17.87 -2.75 6.53
C PRO A 262 -19.20 -2.02 6.77
N PRO A 263 -19.34 -0.76 6.33
CA PRO A 263 -20.60 -0.04 6.45
C PRO A 263 -21.67 -0.82 5.66
N LEU A 264 -22.82 -1.08 6.29
CA LEU A 264 -23.96 -1.74 5.63
C LEU A 264 -24.39 -0.89 4.42
N THR A 265 -24.38 -1.46 3.22
CA THR A 265 -24.92 -0.85 1.99
C THR A 265 -26.40 -1.15 1.79
#